data_AF-S8CE97-F1
#
_entry.id   AF-S8CE97-F1
#
_cell.length_a   1.000
_cell.length_b   1.000
_cell.length_c   1.000
_cell.angle_alpha   90.00
_cell.angle_beta   90.00
_cell.angle_gamma   90.00
#
_symmetry.space_group_name_H-M   'P 1'
#
loop_
_entity.id
_entity.type
_entity.pdbx_description
1 polymer ?
#
loop_
_entity_poly.entity_id
_entity_poly.type
_entity_poly.pdbx_seq_one_letter_code
_entity_poly.pdbx_strand_id
1 'polypeptide(L)'
;MWGRFSKEQINGLAYIDSLWFSSYTKGRLKEKVLRWIREKDIFSNKYVFIPIVLWGHWSLLICCHFGESHVSLKRSRCMLLLDSLQSVNCGGIESAIRRFVFDILKPEREDDEEEKDRIVNIPLLIPKVPQQESRVACGSFVLYYIYQFIQRAPIEFSVSNGYPYFLTKDWFSREDVESFLKEMMSL
;
A
#
# COMPACT_ATOMS: atom_id res chain seq x y z
N MET A 1 -18.69 3.25 2.33
CA MET A 1 -17.36 3.86 2.57
C MET A 1 -16.87 4.66 1.35
N TRP A 2 -16.61 4.02 0.21
CA TRP A 2 -15.97 4.65 -0.95
C TRP A 2 -16.85 5.62 -1.77
N GLY A 3 -18.18 5.55 -1.61
CA GLY A 3 -19.12 6.45 -2.31
C GLY A 3 -19.04 7.92 -1.91
N ARG A 4 -18.17 8.27 -0.96
CA ARG A 4 -17.86 9.66 -0.57
C ARG A 4 -16.84 10.33 -1.50
N PHE A 5 -16.12 9.54 -2.30
CA PHE A 5 -15.10 10.05 -3.20
C PHE A 5 -15.68 10.32 -4.58
N SER A 6 -15.22 11.40 -5.21
CA SER A 6 -15.55 11.68 -6.60
C SER A 6 -14.91 10.63 -7.52
N LYS A 7 -15.45 10.50 -8.75
CA LYS A 7 -14.87 9.58 -9.75
C LYS A 7 -13.41 9.91 -10.05
N GLU A 8 -13.07 11.20 -10.02
CA GLU A 8 -11.71 11.69 -10.24
C GLU A 8 -10.77 11.29 -9.11
N GLN A 9 -11.22 11.32 -7.86
CA GLN A 9 -10.41 10.92 -6.70
C GLN A 9 -10.08 9.43 -6.70
N ILE A 10 -11.03 8.59 -7.13
CA ILE A 10 -10.83 7.13 -7.20
C ILE A 10 -10.26 6.65 -8.52
N ASN A 11 -10.06 7.56 -9.48
CA ASN A 11 -9.48 7.21 -10.77
C ASN A 11 -8.01 6.79 -10.60
N GLY A 12 -7.64 5.66 -11.19
CA GLY A 12 -6.29 5.10 -11.07
C GLY A 12 -5.97 4.55 -9.67
N LEU A 13 -6.99 4.24 -8.86
CA LEU A 13 -6.82 3.50 -7.61
C LEU A 13 -7.24 2.04 -7.79
N ALA A 14 -6.47 1.12 -7.22
CA ALA A 14 -6.88 -0.28 -7.10
C ALA A 14 -6.69 -0.81 -5.68
N TYR A 15 -7.45 -1.85 -5.35
CA TYR A 15 -7.39 -2.52 -4.05
C TYR A 15 -7.14 -4.00 -4.27
N ILE A 16 -6.23 -4.56 -3.48
CA ILE A 16 -6.03 -6.00 -3.39
C ILE A 16 -6.83 -6.53 -2.21
N ASP A 17 -7.46 -7.68 -2.40
CA ASP A 17 -8.14 -8.38 -1.31
C ASP A 17 -7.14 -8.77 -0.21
N SER A 18 -7.50 -8.51 1.04
CA SER A 18 -6.64 -8.73 2.21
C SER A 18 -6.09 -10.17 2.33
N LEU A 19 -6.76 -11.15 1.73
CA LEU A 19 -6.33 -12.54 1.73
C LEU A 19 -5.27 -12.84 0.68
N TRP A 20 -5.07 -12.01 -0.34
CA TRP A 20 -4.17 -12.33 -1.45
C TRP A 20 -2.71 -12.33 -1.02
N PHE A 21 -2.27 -11.33 -0.26
CA PHE A 21 -0.89 -11.27 0.24
C PHE A 21 -0.60 -12.43 1.22
N SER A 22 -1.52 -12.72 2.15
CA SER A 22 -1.36 -13.85 3.08
C SER A 22 -1.41 -15.21 2.37
N SER A 23 -2.22 -15.34 1.32
CA SER A 23 -2.31 -16.54 0.48
C SER A 23 -1.06 -16.74 -0.36
N TYR A 24 -0.46 -15.65 -0.84
CA TYR A 24 0.82 -15.64 -1.55
C TYR A 24 1.96 -16.07 -0.62
N THR A 25 2.08 -15.49 0.57
CA THR A 25 3.17 -15.78 1.51
C THR A 25 3.12 -17.22 2.05
N LYS A 26 1.93 -17.82 2.18
CA LYS A 26 1.75 -19.25 2.52
C LYS A 26 2.11 -20.21 1.38
N GLY A 27 2.45 -19.72 0.19
CA GLY A 27 2.90 -20.49 -0.97
C GLY A 27 1.79 -21.22 -1.75
N ARG A 28 0.78 -21.77 -1.07
CA ARG A 28 -0.25 -22.65 -1.68
C ARG A 28 -1.04 -22.01 -2.85
N LEU A 29 -1.23 -20.70 -2.81
CA LEU A 29 -2.00 -19.97 -3.83
C LEU A 29 -1.14 -18.95 -4.58
N LYS A 30 0.19 -19.01 -4.43
CA LYS A 30 1.13 -18.04 -5.00
C LYS A 30 0.86 -17.79 -6.49
N GLU A 31 0.89 -18.83 -7.32
CA GLU A 31 0.71 -18.70 -8.77
C GLU A 31 -0.68 -18.18 -9.15
N LYS A 32 -1.72 -18.60 -8.40
CA LYS A 32 -3.11 -18.14 -8.63
C LYS A 32 -3.25 -16.66 -8.33
N VAL A 33 -2.71 -16.20 -7.21
CA VAL A 33 -2.70 -14.78 -6.83
C VAL A 33 -1.96 -13.95 -7.88
N LEU A 34 -0.75 -14.36 -8.28
CA LEU A 34 0.03 -13.66 -9.30
C LEU A 34 -0.71 -13.62 -10.65
N ARG A 35 -1.37 -14.72 -11.04
CA ARG A 35 -2.20 -14.76 -12.26
C ARG A 35 -3.37 -13.79 -12.17
N TRP A 36 -4.13 -13.79 -11.07
CA TRP A 36 -5.26 -12.87 -10.91
C TRP A 36 -4.84 -11.40 -10.90
N ILE A 37 -3.68 -11.09 -10.33
CA ILE A 37 -3.10 -9.75 -10.35
C ILE A 37 -2.82 -9.31 -11.79
N ARG A 38 -2.21 -10.19 -12.61
CA ARG A 38 -1.91 -9.92 -14.03
C ARG A 38 -3.18 -9.80 -14.87
N GLU A 39 -4.12 -10.74 -14.74
CA GLU A 39 -5.37 -10.75 -15.52
C GLU A 39 -6.22 -9.51 -15.29
N LYS A 40 -6.17 -8.95 -14.08
CA LYS A 40 -6.89 -7.72 -13.72
C LYS A 40 -6.09 -6.45 -13.97
N ASP A 41 -4.85 -6.56 -14.42
CA ASP A 41 -3.92 -5.45 -14.63
C ASP A 41 -3.88 -4.47 -13.44
N ILE A 42 -3.85 -5.01 -12.22
CA ILE A 42 -4.05 -4.20 -10.99
C ILE A 42 -3.01 -3.09 -10.88
N PHE A 43 -1.76 -3.39 -11.24
CA PHE A 43 -0.62 -2.51 -11.04
C PHE A 43 -0.42 -1.47 -12.14
N SER A 44 -1.26 -1.44 -13.19
CA SER A 44 -1.32 -0.28 -14.09
C SER A 44 -1.95 0.96 -13.42
N ASN A 45 -2.62 0.76 -12.29
CA ASN A 45 -3.17 1.84 -11.47
C ASN A 45 -2.06 2.65 -10.79
N LYS A 46 -2.34 3.94 -10.61
CA LYS A 46 -1.44 4.91 -9.97
C LYS A 46 -1.14 4.54 -8.52
N TYR A 47 -2.15 4.11 -7.77
CA TYR A 47 -1.98 3.64 -6.40
C TYR A 47 -2.70 2.31 -6.20
N VAL A 48 -1.97 1.32 -5.67
CA VAL A 48 -2.54 0.02 -5.30
C VAL A 48 -2.47 -0.14 -3.80
N PHE A 49 -3.62 -0.27 -3.15
CA PHE A 49 -3.75 -0.49 -1.71
C PHE A 49 -3.80 -1.98 -1.41
N ILE A 50 -2.92 -2.44 -0.54
CA ILE A 50 -2.71 -3.85 -0.23
C ILE A 50 -2.76 -4.00 1.30
N PRO A 51 -3.94 -4.30 1.87
CA PRO A 51 -4.05 -4.67 3.28
C PRO A 51 -3.26 -5.96 3.52
N ILE A 52 -2.31 -5.91 4.44
CA ILE A 52 -1.49 -7.06 4.83
C ILE A 52 -1.96 -7.56 6.18
N VAL A 53 -2.29 -8.86 6.24
CA VAL A 53 -2.66 -9.55 7.47
C VAL A 53 -1.64 -10.64 7.76
N LEU A 54 -0.74 -10.38 8.70
CA LEU A 54 0.26 -11.34 9.16
C LEU A 54 0.23 -11.41 10.69
N TRP A 55 0.30 -12.63 11.24
CA TRP A 55 0.36 -12.89 12.68
C TRP A 55 -0.72 -12.18 13.52
N GLY A 56 -1.93 -12.01 12.96
CA GLY A 56 -3.04 -11.34 13.63
C GLY A 56 -2.97 -9.81 13.62
N HIS A 57 -2.00 -9.22 12.92
CA HIS A 57 -1.82 -7.78 12.76
C HIS A 57 -2.16 -7.32 11.34
N TRP A 58 -2.77 -6.13 11.26
CA TRP A 58 -3.11 -5.46 10.00
C TRP A 58 -2.15 -4.29 9.77
N SER A 59 -1.49 -4.28 8.62
CA SER A 59 -0.74 -3.14 8.11
C SER A 59 -1.19 -2.84 6.68
N LEU A 60 -0.81 -1.68 6.16
CA LEU A 60 -1.15 -1.28 4.79
C LEU A 60 0.11 -1.09 3.97
N LEU A 61 0.23 -1.83 2.88
CA LEU A 61 1.20 -1.54 1.82
C LEU A 61 0.49 -0.74 0.72
N ILE A 62 1.11 0.35 0.28
CA ILE A 62 0.66 1.15 -0.85
C ILE A 62 1.77 1.12 -1.91
N CYS A 63 1.46 0.59 -3.08
CA CYS A 63 2.36 0.64 -4.23
C CYS A 63 2.03 1.87 -5.08
N CYS A 64 2.99 2.78 -5.22
CA CYS A 64 2.83 4.04 -5.91
C CYS A 64 3.51 4.00 -7.27
N HIS A 65 2.76 4.35 -8.32
CA HIS A 65 3.23 4.56 -9.69
C HIS A 65 3.83 3.33 -10.39
N PHE A 66 3.41 2.12 -9.99
CA PHE A 66 3.96 0.87 -10.55
C PHE A 66 3.68 0.72 -12.06
N GLY A 67 2.56 1.26 -12.54
CA GLY A 67 2.20 1.28 -13.95
C GLY A 67 2.90 2.34 -14.79
N GLU A 68 3.61 3.29 -14.17
CA GLU A 68 4.35 4.31 -14.93
C GLU A 68 5.64 3.71 -15.53
N SER A 69 6.05 4.20 -16.70
CA SER A 69 7.28 3.76 -17.36
C SER A 69 8.50 4.19 -16.54
N HIS A 70 9.56 3.37 -16.62
CA HIS A 70 10.82 3.60 -15.89
C HIS A 70 11.55 4.91 -16.24
N VAL A 71 11.11 5.62 -17.29
CA VAL A 71 11.74 6.85 -17.82
C VAL A 71 11.06 8.11 -17.26
N SER A 72 10.02 7.98 -16.42
CA SER A 72 9.34 9.12 -15.81
C SER A 72 10.25 9.85 -14.80
N LEU A 73 10.93 10.91 -15.26
CA LEU A 73 11.79 11.77 -14.42
C LEU A 73 11.03 12.52 -13.31
N LYS A 74 9.69 12.51 -13.34
CA LYS A 74 8.84 13.24 -12.38
C LYS A 74 8.34 12.38 -11.22
N ARG A 75 8.27 11.06 -11.39
CA ARG A 75 7.61 10.14 -10.43
C ARG A 75 8.31 8.79 -10.42
N SER A 76 9.02 8.51 -9.33
CA SER A 76 9.65 7.20 -9.12
C SER A 76 8.68 6.25 -8.41
N ARG A 77 8.67 4.99 -8.85
CA ARG A 77 7.99 3.89 -8.15
C ARG A 77 8.45 3.84 -6.71
N CYS A 78 7.52 3.68 -5.78
CA CYS A 78 7.86 3.45 -4.37
C CYS A 78 6.76 2.66 -3.67
N MET A 79 7.11 2.11 -2.52
CA MET A 79 6.22 1.42 -1.63
C MET A 79 6.12 2.19 -0.31
N LEU A 80 4.91 2.35 0.22
CA LEU A 80 4.67 2.90 1.55
C LEU A 80 4.10 1.80 2.43
N LEU A 81 4.76 1.51 3.54
CA LEU A 81 4.26 0.56 4.54
C LEU A 81 3.81 1.32 5.78
N LEU A 82 2.49 1.40 5.96
CA LEU A 82 1.86 2.08 7.08
C LEU A 82 1.47 1.05 8.14
N ASP A 83 2.00 1.25 9.34
CA ASP A 83 1.80 0.37 10.49
C ASP A 83 1.46 1.22 11.73
N SER A 84 0.29 0.97 12.31
CA SER A 84 -0.21 1.61 13.52
C SER A 84 0.39 1.07 14.82
N LEU A 85 1.16 -0.04 14.77
CA LEU A 85 1.88 -0.62 15.90
C LEU A 85 3.41 -0.48 15.80
N GLN A 86 3.94 0.04 14.68
CA GLN A 86 5.39 0.07 14.38
C GLN A 86 6.09 -1.30 14.57
N SER A 87 5.33 -2.39 14.41
CA SER A 87 5.78 -3.77 14.54
C SER A 87 6.43 -4.32 13.28
N VAL A 88 6.37 -3.58 12.17
CA VAL A 88 6.91 -3.96 10.84
C VAL A 88 8.40 -4.30 10.81
N ASN A 89 9.18 -3.91 11.83
CA ASN A 89 10.57 -4.36 11.97
C ASN A 89 10.72 -5.79 12.53
N CYS A 90 9.62 -6.42 12.95
CA CYS A 90 9.62 -7.79 13.47
C CYS A 90 9.10 -8.76 12.39
N GLY A 91 9.88 -9.81 12.09
CA GLY A 91 9.38 -11.01 11.40
C GLY A 91 9.59 -11.12 9.88
N GLY A 92 10.36 -10.24 9.25
CA GLY A 92 10.72 -10.41 7.82
C GLY A 92 9.61 -10.05 6.83
N ILE A 93 8.64 -9.23 7.24
CA ILE A 93 7.59 -8.70 6.35
C ILE A 93 8.18 -7.97 5.15
N GLU A 94 9.27 -7.20 5.33
CA GLU A 94 9.95 -6.53 4.22
C GLU A 94 10.41 -7.53 3.16
N SER A 95 11.07 -8.63 3.56
CA SER A 95 11.50 -9.65 2.61
C SER A 95 10.32 -10.30 1.87
N ALA A 96 9.19 -10.49 2.55
CA ALA A 96 7.97 -10.99 1.92
C ALA A 96 7.38 -9.99 0.91
N ILE A 97 7.36 -8.69 1.25
CA ILE A 97 6.92 -7.60 0.38
C ILE A 97 7.83 -7.51 -0.86
N ARG A 98 9.15 -7.50 -0.66
CA ARG A 98 10.16 -7.46 -1.73
C ARG A 98 9.97 -8.59 -2.73
N ARG A 99 9.80 -9.82 -2.22
CA ARG A 99 9.56 -11.00 -3.07
C ARG A 99 8.23 -10.89 -3.80
N PHE A 100 7.18 -10.45 -3.12
CA PHE A 100 5.85 -10.27 -3.73
C PHE A 100 5.90 -9.26 -4.87
N VAL A 101 6.52 -8.10 -4.67
CA VAL A 101 6.68 -7.07 -5.69
C VAL A 101 7.52 -7.56 -6.86
N PHE A 102 8.63 -8.25 -6.59
CA PHE A 102 9.45 -8.84 -7.66
C PHE A 102 8.65 -9.82 -8.53
N ASP A 103 7.85 -10.70 -7.91
CA ASP A 103 7.05 -11.68 -8.64
C ASP A 103 5.86 -11.07 -9.40
N ILE A 104 5.34 -9.93 -8.94
CA ILE A 104 4.28 -9.19 -9.64
C ILE A 104 4.84 -8.47 -10.86
N LEU A 105 5.94 -7.74 -10.68
CA LEU A 105 6.55 -6.93 -11.73
C LEU A 105 7.40 -7.74 -12.69
N LYS A 106 7.68 -9.01 -12.35
CA LYS A 106 8.55 -9.98 -13.05
C LYS A 106 9.05 -9.46 -14.41
N PRO A 107 10.38 -9.26 -14.57
CA PRO A 107 10.93 -8.67 -15.79
C PRO A 107 10.45 -9.44 -17.02
N GLU A 108 10.20 -8.71 -18.11
CA GLU A 108 9.69 -9.31 -19.35
C GLU A 108 10.68 -10.34 -19.92
N ARG A 109 11.97 -10.09 -19.69
CA ARG A 109 13.08 -10.94 -20.10
C ARG A 109 13.85 -11.45 -18.90
N GLU A 110 14.12 -12.74 -18.87
CA GLU A 110 14.85 -13.37 -17.75
C GLU A 110 16.31 -12.93 -17.67
N ASP A 111 16.88 -12.35 -18.73
CA ASP A 111 18.26 -11.86 -18.81
C ASP A 111 18.39 -10.33 -18.64
N ASP A 112 17.30 -9.60 -18.40
CA ASP A 112 17.33 -8.15 -18.16
C ASP A 112 17.73 -7.83 -16.71
N GLU A 113 19.05 -7.87 -16.45
CA GLU A 113 19.61 -7.57 -15.12
C GLU A 113 19.39 -6.11 -14.69
N GLU A 114 19.27 -5.17 -15.64
CA GLU A 114 19.01 -3.77 -15.32
C GLU A 114 17.58 -3.57 -14.81
N GLU A 115 16.59 -4.20 -15.46
CA GLU A 115 15.21 -4.18 -14.98
C GLU A 115 15.07 -4.87 -13.62
N LYS A 116 15.72 -6.02 -13.43
CA LYS A 116 15.76 -6.70 -12.12
C LYS A 116 16.32 -5.80 -11.02
N ASP A 117 17.46 -5.16 -11.27
CA ASP A 117 18.08 -4.25 -10.31
C ASP A 117 17.13 -3.09 -9.97
N ARG A 118 16.50 -2.48 -10.99
CA ARG A 118 15.49 -1.43 -10.79
C ARG A 118 14.31 -1.90 -9.94
N ILE A 119 13.80 -3.12 -10.15
CA ILE A 119 12.69 -3.68 -9.36
C ILE A 119 13.11 -3.93 -7.90
N VAL A 120 14.28 -4.54 -7.70
CA VAL A 120 14.81 -4.82 -6.35
C VAL A 120 15.04 -3.53 -5.57
N ASN A 121 15.48 -2.47 -6.26
CA ASN A 121 15.81 -1.16 -5.69
C ASN A 121 14.62 -0.19 -5.56
N ILE A 122 13.38 -0.61 -5.87
CA ILE A 122 12.17 0.22 -5.62
C ILE A 122 12.14 0.62 -4.13
N PRO A 123 12.14 1.90 -3.74
CA PRO A 123 12.18 2.28 -2.33
C PRO A 123 10.98 1.74 -1.53
N LEU A 124 11.26 1.16 -0.35
CA LEU A 124 10.26 0.86 0.67
C LEU A 124 10.40 1.90 1.78
N LEU A 125 9.38 2.73 1.93
CA LEU A 125 9.33 3.76 2.95
C LEU A 125 8.38 3.31 4.06
N ILE A 126 8.77 3.59 5.30
CA ILE A 126 7.97 3.32 6.50
C ILE A 126 7.73 4.66 7.21
N PRO A 127 6.74 5.45 6.77
CA PRO A 127 6.44 6.74 7.38
C PRO A 127 5.99 6.57 8.84
N LYS A 128 6.38 7.53 9.69
CA LYS A 128 5.87 7.61 11.06
C LYS A 128 4.47 8.18 11.03
N VAL A 129 3.45 7.33 11.00
CA VAL A 129 2.02 7.69 11.00
C VAL A 129 1.41 7.67 12.41
N PRO A 130 0.19 8.22 12.63
CA PRO A 130 -0.48 8.13 13.92
C PRO A 130 -0.63 6.66 14.35
N GLN A 131 -0.31 6.36 15.61
CA GLN A 131 -0.24 5.00 16.16
C GLN A 131 -1.48 4.68 16.99
N GLN A 132 -1.84 3.41 17.06
CA GLN A 132 -2.90 2.94 17.95
C GLN A 132 -2.38 2.72 19.37
N GLU A 133 -3.22 2.94 20.37
CA GLU A 133 -2.93 2.53 21.76
C GLU A 133 -3.50 1.14 22.08
N SER A 134 -4.64 0.80 21.48
CA SER A 134 -5.29 -0.50 21.65
C SER A 134 -4.62 -1.58 20.82
N ARG A 135 -4.58 -2.83 21.29
CA ARG A 135 -4.02 -3.96 20.53
C ARG A 135 -4.92 -4.47 19.39
N VAL A 136 -6.18 -4.03 19.32
CA VAL A 136 -7.17 -4.55 18.36
C VAL A 136 -7.59 -3.56 17.26
N ALA A 137 -7.06 -2.33 17.28
CA ALA A 137 -7.51 -1.25 16.40
C ALA A 137 -6.85 -1.23 15.01
N CYS A 138 -5.92 -2.14 14.71
CA CYS A 138 -5.07 -2.05 13.51
C CYS A 138 -5.86 -2.11 12.20
N GLY A 139 -6.90 -2.92 12.14
CA GLY A 139 -7.82 -2.95 10.99
C GLY A 139 -8.51 -1.60 10.75
N SER A 140 -8.96 -0.93 11.82
CA SER A 140 -9.57 0.40 11.73
C SER A 140 -8.59 1.45 11.23
N PHE A 141 -7.34 1.41 11.70
CA PHE A 141 -6.29 2.32 11.23
C PHE A 141 -5.97 2.07 9.75
N VAL A 142 -5.90 0.82 9.29
CA VAL A 142 -5.72 0.50 7.86
C VAL A 142 -6.81 1.14 7.00
N LEU A 143 -8.08 1.00 7.39
CA LEU A 143 -9.19 1.61 6.66
C LEU A 143 -9.09 3.14 6.63
N TYR A 144 -8.73 3.74 7.77
CA TYR A 144 -8.61 5.18 7.87
C TYR A 144 -7.38 5.74 7.15
N TYR A 145 -6.27 5.02 7.12
CA TYR A 145 -5.10 5.36 6.31
C TYR A 145 -5.45 5.41 4.83
N ILE A 146 -6.22 4.43 4.32
CA ILE A 146 -6.67 4.44 2.92
C ILE A 146 -7.56 5.66 2.67
N TYR A 147 -8.55 5.90 3.55
CA TYR A 147 -9.45 7.03 3.43
C TYR A 147 -8.69 8.37 3.39
N GLN A 148 -7.78 8.58 4.34
CA GLN A 148 -6.96 9.79 4.41
C GLN A 148 -5.98 9.89 3.24
N PHE A 149 -5.45 8.77 2.76
CA PHE A 149 -4.58 8.75 1.58
C PHE A 149 -5.32 9.33 0.38
N ILE A 150 -6.53 8.85 0.11
CA ILE A 150 -7.32 9.30 -1.04
C ILE A 150 -7.75 10.77 -0.89
N GLN A 151 -8.01 11.24 0.33
CA GLN A 151 -8.38 12.63 0.58
C GLN A 151 -7.21 13.62 0.47
N ARG A 152 -6.04 13.22 0.94
CA ARG A 152 -4.93 14.15 1.23
C ARG A 152 -3.70 13.93 0.36
N ALA A 153 -3.63 12.83 -0.38
CA ALA A 153 -2.50 12.59 -1.27
C ALA A 153 -2.42 13.72 -2.30
N PRO A 154 -1.22 14.29 -2.51
CA PRO A 154 -1.02 15.28 -3.54
C PRO A 154 -1.31 14.68 -4.93
N ILE A 155 -1.80 15.52 -5.85
CA ILE A 155 -2.07 15.13 -7.25
C ILE A 155 -0.83 14.50 -7.88
N GLU A 156 0.37 14.99 -7.54
CA GLU A 156 1.64 14.43 -7.97
C GLU A 156 2.49 14.01 -6.76
N PHE A 157 2.11 12.89 -6.12
CA PHE A 157 2.93 12.33 -5.04
C PHE A 157 4.30 11.90 -5.56
N SER A 158 5.36 12.45 -4.96
CA SER A 158 6.76 12.06 -5.13
C SER A 158 7.44 12.05 -3.78
N VAL A 159 8.23 11.01 -3.53
CA VAL A 159 9.00 10.84 -2.30
C VAL A 159 10.08 11.92 -2.10
N SER A 160 10.46 12.63 -3.17
CA SER A 160 11.52 13.66 -3.14
C SER A 160 11.08 14.99 -2.52
N ASN A 161 9.78 15.31 -2.52
CA ASN A 161 9.32 16.68 -2.32
C ASN A 161 8.95 17.01 -0.86
N GLY A 162 8.87 16.01 0.01
CA GLY A 162 8.45 16.15 1.41
C GLY A 162 6.99 16.60 1.55
N TYR A 163 6.25 16.03 2.51
CA TYR A 163 4.86 16.40 2.75
C TYR A 163 4.59 16.59 4.25
N PRO A 164 4.70 17.83 4.78
CA PRO A 164 4.57 18.05 6.23
C PRO A 164 3.15 17.78 6.77
N TYR A 165 2.15 17.73 5.89
CA TYR A 165 0.73 17.55 6.22
C TYR A 165 0.22 16.11 5.99
N PHE A 166 1.06 15.20 5.50
CA PHE A 166 0.63 13.90 4.96
C PHE A 166 1.67 12.83 5.26
N LEU A 167 1.23 11.64 5.68
CA LEU A 167 2.12 10.55 6.12
C LEU A 167 3.08 10.95 7.26
N THR A 168 2.58 11.78 8.18
CA THR A 168 3.31 12.24 9.38
C THR A 168 2.65 11.73 10.66
N LYS A 169 3.32 11.89 11.80
CA LYS A 169 2.83 11.40 13.10
C LYS A 169 1.55 12.12 13.55
N ASP A 170 1.35 13.34 13.04
CA ASP A 170 0.24 14.24 13.36
C ASP A 170 -0.76 14.32 12.19
N TRP A 171 -0.75 13.33 11.28
CA TRP A 171 -1.59 13.33 10.08
C TRP A 171 -3.09 13.40 10.39
N PHE A 172 -3.50 12.82 11.53
CA PHE A 172 -4.85 12.91 12.07
C PHE A 172 -4.83 12.55 13.56
N SER A 173 -5.89 12.95 14.26
CA SER A 173 -6.12 12.65 15.67
C SER A 173 -6.84 11.31 15.85
N ARG A 174 -6.93 10.84 17.10
CA ARG A 174 -7.70 9.62 17.41
C ARG A 174 -9.19 9.84 17.21
N GLU A 175 -9.66 11.00 17.61
CA GLU A 175 -11.04 11.42 17.55
C GLU A 175 -11.54 11.37 16.11
N ASP A 176 -10.68 11.71 15.14
CA ASP A 176 -10.98 11.59 13.72
C ASP A 176 -11.24 10.13 13.29
N VAL A 177 -10.45 9.18 13.79
CA VAL A 177 -10.64 7.74 13.53
C VAL A 177 -11.95 7.25 14.14
N GLU A 178 -12.23 7.64 15.38
CA GLU A 178 -13.45 7.24 16.08
C GLU A 178 -14.70 7.78 15.41
N SER A 179 -14.69 9.06 14.99
CA SER A 179 -15.78 9.66 14.24
C SER A 179 -16.01 8.93 12.92
N PHE A 180 -14.93 8.66 12.19
CA PHE A 180 -14.99 7.91 10.94
C PHE A 180 -15.62 6.53 11.11
N LEU A 181 -15.25 5.78 12.14
CA LEU A 181 -15.82 4.45 12.41
C LEU A 181 -17.28 4.51 12.83
N LYS A 182 -17.67 5.49 13.66
CA LYS A 182 -19.08 5.69 14.06
C LYS A 182 -19.95 5.94 12.84
N GLU A 183 -19.53 6.85 11.96
CA GLU A 183 -20.24 7.13 10.72
C GLU A 183 -20.32 5.91 9.80
N MET A 184 -19.25 5.12 9.73
CA MET A 184 -19.25 3.89 8.95
C MET A 184 -20.25 2.85 9.44
N MET A 185 -20.42 2.71 10.76
CA MET A 185 -21.35 1.74 11.37
C MET A 185 -22.80 2.21 11.32
N SER A 186 -23.04 3.51 11.08
CA SER A 186 -24.39 4.07 10.91
C SER A 186 -24.94 3.98 9.48
N LEU A 187 -24.17 3.44 8.54
CA LEU A 187 -24.54 3.21 7.13
C LEU A 187 -24.99 1.76 6.91
#